data_AF-A0A931WHM0-F1
#
_entry.id   AF-A0A931WHM0-F1
#
_cell.length_a   1.000
_cell.length_b   1.000
_cell.length_c   1.000
_cell.angle_alpha   90.00
_cell.angle_beta   90.00
_cell.angle_gamma   90.00
#
_symmetry.space_group_name_H-M   'P 1'
#
loop_
_entity.id
_entity.type
_entity.pdbx_description
1 polymer ?
#
loop_
_entity_poly.entity_id
_entity_poly.type
_entity_poly.pdbx_seq_one_letter_code
_entity_poly.pdbx_strand_id
1 'polypeptide(L)' 'MTFQNIVRIKNKTIGAGQPAFIIAELGVNHGGDADVAAKMIEAAAAA' A
#
# COMPACT_ATOMS: atom_id res chain seq x y z
N MET A 1 -27.42 11.95 5.05
CA MET A 1 -26.29 12.50 4.26
C MET A 1 -25.16 11.49 4.29
N THR A 2 -24.77 10.92 3.15
CA THR A 2 -23.57 10.07 3.07
C THR A 2 -22.39 10.97 2.74
N PHE A 3 -21.48 11.15 3.70
CA PHE A 3 -20.19 11.77 3.42
C PHE A 3 -19.36 10.78 2.60
N GLN A 4 -19.15 11.10 1.32
CA GLN A 4 -18.25 10.36 0.44
C GLN A 4 -16.83 10.80 0.78
N ASN A 5 -16.24 10.21 1.83
CA ASN A 5 -14.83 10.44 2.18
C ASN A 5 -13.95 9.76 1.13
N ILE A 6 -13.68 10.50 0.06
CA ILE A 6 -12.84 10.07 -1.06
C ILE A 6 -11.47 10.74 -0.94
N VAL A 7 -10.42 9.93 -1.02
CA VAL A 7 -9.03 10.40 -1.06
C VAL A 7 -8.41 9.96 -2.38
N ARG A 8 -7.61 10.83 -3.00
CA ARG A 8 -6.85 10.50 -4.21
C ARG A 8 -5.35 10.48 -3.91
N ILE A 9 -4.72 9.34 -4.17
CA ILE A 9 -3.26 9.16 -4.08
C ILE A 9 -2.77 8.83 -5.48
N LYS A 10 -2.04 9.76 -6.11
CA LYS A 10 -1.63 9.66 -7.53
C LYS A 10 -2.81 9.34 -8.45
N ASN A 11 -2.81 8.17 -9.07
CA ASN A 11 -3.84 7.66 -9.98
C ASN A 11 -4.82 6.67 -9.31
N LYS A 12 -4.84 6.60 -7.97
CA LYS A 12 -5.74 5.74 -7.19
C LYS A 12 -6.75 6.57 -6.41
N THR A 13 -8.02 6.20 -6.50
CA THR A 13 -9.13 6.79 -5.75
C THR A 13 -9.55 5.81 -4.67
N ILE A 14 -9.61 6.27 -3.42
CA ILE A 14 -9.85 5.45 -2.24
C ILE A 14 -11.10 5.96 -1.53
N GLY A 15 -12.04 5.07 -1.23
CA GLY A 15 -13.26 5.36 -0.46
C GLY A 15 -14.42 4.49 -0.91
N ALA A 16 -15.64 4.87 -0.52
CA ALA A 16 -16.83 4.06 -0.78
C ALA A 16 -17.07 3.84 -2.28
N GLY A 17 -17.41 2.59 -2.66
CA GLY A 17 -17.65 2.21 -4.05
C GLY A 17 -16.38 1.99 -4.89
N GLN A 18 -15.18 2.13 -4.33
CA GLN A 18 -13.92 1.79 -4.97
C GLN A 18 -13.40 0.42 -4.50
N PRO A 19 -12.56 -0.29 -5.28
CA PRO A 19 -11.86 -1.47 -4.80
C PRO A 19 -11.05 -1.18 -3.53
N ALA A 20 -10.87 -2.20 -2.68
CA ALA A 20 -10.02 -2.08 -1.50
C ALA A 20 -8.59 -1.69 -1.91
N PHE A 21 -8.05 -0.68 -1.25
CA PHE A 21 -6.66 -0.26 -1.46
C PHE A 21 -5.79 -0.99 -0.43
N ILE A 22 -4.89 -1.87 -0.91
CA ILE A 22 -4.04 -2.70 -0.06
C ILE A 22 -2.67 -2.01 0.09
N ILE A 23 -2.18 -1.97 1.33
CA ILE A 23 -0.84 -1.47 1.66
C ILE A 23 -0.01 -2.67 2.13
N ALA A 24 1.08 -2.98 1.41
CA ALA A 24 2.09 -3.92 1.86
C ALA A 24 3.01 -3.19 2.85
N GLU A 25 2.78 -3.41 4.14
CA GLU A 25 3.54 -2.78 5.22
C GLU A 25 4.79 -3.62 5.53
N LEU A 26 5.97 -3.07 5.21
CA LEU A 26 7.24 -3.73 5.49
C LEU A 26 7.72 -3.49 6.92
N GLY A 27 7.41 -2.32 7.50
CA GLY A 27 7.74 -1.95 8.87
C GLY A 27 9.20 -2.21 9.24
N VAL A 28 9.40 -2.82 10.40
CA VAL A 28 10.73 -3.26 10.89
C VAL A 28 11.09 -4.68 10.47
N ASN A 29 10.29 -5.32 9.60
CA ASN A 29 10.45 -6.74 9.26
C ASN A 29 11.74 -7.04 8.48
N HIS A 30 12.35 -6.01 7.88
CA HIS A 30 13.64 -6.12 7.21
C HIS A 30 14.83 -6.17 8.20
N GLY A 31 14.60 -6.00 9.51
CA GLY A 31 15.63 -6.19 10.54
C GLY A 31 16.82 -5.21 10.47
N GLY A 32 16.65 -4.07 9.81
CA GLY A 32 17.74 -3.11 9.55
C GLY A 32 18.60 -3.46 8.33
N ASP A 33 18.32 -4.55 7.62
CA ASP A 33 19.04 -4.97 6.41
C ASP A 33 18.39 -4.36 5.16
N ALA A 34 19.20 -3.67 4.36
CA ALA A 34 18.74 -2.98 3.15
C ALA A 34 18.46 -3.94 1.98
N ASP A 35 19.21 -5.04 1.88
CA ASP A 35 19.03 -6.04 0.81
C ASP A 35 17.75 -6.85 1.06
N VAL A 36 17.43 -7.13 2.32
CA VAL A 36 16.15 -7.74 2.69
C VAL A 36 15.00 -6.80 2.38
N ALA A 37 15.12 -5.50 2.68
CA ALA A 37 14.10 -4.51 2.35
C ALA A 37 13.85 -4.43 0.83
N ALA A 38 14.90 -4.43 0.02
CA ALA A 38 14.78 -4.43 -1.44
C ALA A 38 14.03 -5.67 -1.96
N LYS A 39 14.38 -6.86 -1.47
CA LYS A 39 13.70 -8.12 -1.84
C LYS A 39 12.22 -8.10 -1.46
N MET A 40 11.87 -7.54 -0.29
CA MET A 40 10.48 -7.40 0.13
C MET A 40 9.69 -6.46 -0.78
N ILE A 41 10.30 -5.36 -1.23
CA ILE A 41 9.67 -4.44 -2.20
C ILE A 41 9.42 -5.16 -3.53
N GLU A 42 10.41 -5.91 -4.03
CA GLU A 42 10.26 -6.68 -5.27
C GLU A 42 9.14 -7.72 -5.15
N ALA A 43 9.07 -8.44 -4.03
CA ALA A 43 8.02 -9.42 -3.78
C ALA A 43 6.62 -8.78 -3.72
N ALA A 44 6.48 -7.62 -3.08
CA ALA A 44 5.23 -6.88 -3.01
C ALA A 44 4.78 -6.33 -4.38
N ALA A 45 5.72 -5.97 -5.26
CA ALA A 45 5.42 -5.53 -6.61
C ALA A 45 5.00 -6.67 -7.56
N ALA A 46 5.41 -7.90 -7.26
CA ALA A 46 5.10 -9.09 -8.07
C ALA A 46 3.78 -9.79 -7.69
N ALA A 47 3.15 -9.41 -6.58
CA ALA A 47 1.88 -9.95 -6.08
C ALA A 47 0.66 -9.23 -6.67
#